data_AF-A0A947GG68-F1
#
_entry.id   AF-A0A947GG68-F1
#
_cell.length_a   1.000
_cell.length_b   1.000
_cell.length_c   1.000
_cell.angle_alpha   90.00
_cell.angle_beta   90.00
_cell.angle_gamma   90.00
#
_symmetry.space_group_name_H-M   'P 1'
#
loop_
_entity.id
_entity.type
_entity.pdbx_description
1 polymer ?
#
loop_
_entity_poly.entity_id
_entity_poly.type
_entity_poly.pdbx_seq_one_letter_code
_entity_poly.pdbx_strand_id
1 'polypeptide(L)'
;MAENRENSVLFSLRELRTIEEERIQEEKDAAKQAEEERIRQQMEAERRAQEEADAKRRAAEEAERLEREERERLAREERMRVEAQARLEQERLQKEMEIRAIEASKKFPTFLVVTSIVLVVLMAGFGYWAWTTGEEADEKERQAKAALAAYEKKVTTAQKEIDEAIAEKDKAYKALLDSKNLEDKAKLQAILAQKEKDLKAKRKALQELRKREAQKESARRERAKRVNVKCDPSDPLCGL
;
A
#
# COMPACT_ATOMS: atom_id res chain seq x y z
N MET A 1 26.95 -60.14 68.84
CA MET A 1 26.87 -59.90 67.37
C MET A 1 25.55 -59.26 66.91
N ALA A 2 24.50 -59.20 67.75
CA ALA A 2 23.25 -58.52 67.41
C ALA A 2 23.39 -56.97 67.43
N GLU A 3 24.13 -56.42 68.39
CA GLU A 3 24.32 -54.97 68.56
C GLU A 3 25.00 -54.28 67.35
N ASN A 4 25.89 -54.97 66.63
CA ASN A 4 26.53 -54.43 65.42
C ASN A 4 25.58 -54.41 64.21
N ARG A 5 24.57 -55.29 64.16
CA ARG A 5 23.57 -55.30 63.08
C ARG A 5 22.54 -54.18 63.25
N GLU A 6 22.17 -53.90 64.49
CA GLU A 6 21.26 -52.79 64.82
C GLU A 6 21.87 -51.43 64.47
N ASN A 7 23.18 -51.25 64.66
CA ASN A 7 23.89 -50.03 64.25
C ASN A 7 23.94 -49.84 62.71
N SER A 8 24.12 -50.92 61.93
CA SER A 8 24.09 -50.85 60.46
C SER A 8 22.71 -50.52 59.88
N VAL A 9 21.63 -50.97 60.51
CA VAL A 9 20.26 -50.68 60.06
C VAL A 9 19.91 -49.22 60.33
N LEU A 10 20.25 -48.70 61.51
CA LEU A 10 20.04 -47.28 61.83
C LEU A 10 20.86 -46.34 60.95
N PHE A 11 22.08 -46.75 60.57
CA PHE A 11 22.89 -46.02 59.59
C PHE A 11 22.22 -45.98 58.21
N SER A 12 21.76 -47.14 57.70
CA SER A 12 21.07 -47.20 56.39
C SER A 12 19.77 -46.37 56.34
N LEU A 13 19.00 -46.32 57.43
CA LEU A 13 17.78 -45.51 57.52
C LEU A 13 18.09 -44.02 57.55
N ARG A 14 19.19 -43.63 58.20
CA ARG A 14 19.65 -42.23 58.22
C ARG A 14 20.12 -41.79 56.85
N GLU A 15 20.83 -42.65 56.14
CA GLU A 15 21.35 -42.39 54.80
C GLU A 15 20.23 -42.32 53.74
N LEU A 16 19.23 -43.19 53.84
CA LEU A 16 18.00 -43.08 53.02
C LEU A 16 17.25 -41.77 53.29
N ARG A 17 17.16 -41.35 54.55
CA ARG A 17 16.52 -40.08 54.91
C ARG A 17 17.29 -38.88 54.35
N THR A 18 18.61 -38.88 54.39
CA THR A 18 19.42 -37.79 53.81
C THR A 18 19.27 -37.75 52.28
N ILE A 19 19.23 -38.91 51.61
CA ILE A 19 19.01 -38.99 50.16
C ILE A 19 17.60 -38.48 49.77
N GLU A 20 16.58 -38.81 50.57
CA GLU A 20 15.22 -38.32 50.35
C GLU A 20 15.13 -36.80 50.60
N GLU A 21 15.78 -36.30 51.65
CA GLU A 21 15.86 -34.87 51.95
C GLU A 21 16.59 -34.09 50.84
N GLU A 22 17.69 -34.64 50.29
CA GLU A 22 18.40 -34.08 49.13
C GLU A 22 17.51 -34.05 47.87
N ARG A 23 16.84 -35.15 47.53
CA ARG A 23 15.89 -35.17 46.40
C ARG A 23 14.76 -34.16 46.55
N ILE A 24 14.19 -34.04 47.75
CA ILE A 24 13.14 -33.06 48.03
C ILE A 24 13.66 -31.63 47.89
N GLN A 25 14.92 -31.36 48.26
CA GLN A 25 15.53 -30.05 48.02
C GLN A 25 15.76 -29.79 46.54
N GLU A 26 16.31 -30.75 45.80
CA GLU A 26 16.53 -30.64 44.35
C GLU A 26 15.21 -30.40 43.59
N GLU A 27 14.12 -31.11 43.92
CA GLU A 27 12.81 -30.89 43.32
C GLU A 27 12.25 -29.50 43.66
N LYS A 28 12.41 -29.04 44.90
CA LYS A 28 11.97 -27.70 45.31
C LYS A 28 12.75 -26.60 44.61
N ASP A 29 14.05 -26.77 44.44
CA ASP A 29 14.89 -25.78 43.78
C ASP A 29 14.66 -25.78 42.27
N ALA A 30 14.46 -26.94 41.65
CA ALA A 30 14.02 -27.04 40.26
C ALA A 30 12.65 -26.38 40.03
N ALA A 31 11.69 -26.58 40.94
CA ALA A 31 10.37 -25.95 40.87
C ALA A 31 10.45 -24.42 40.99
N LYS A 32 11.28 -23.90 41.92
CA LYS A 32 11.52 -22.47 42.07
C LYS A 32 12.19 -21.86 40.84
N GLN A 33 13.21 -22.52 40.29
CA GLN A 33 13.88 -22.06 39.08
C GLN A 33 12.93 -22.00 37.89
N ALA A 34 12.09 -23.02 37.71
CA ALA A 34 11.07 -23.03 36.68
C ALA A 34 10.03 -21.90 36.84
N GLU A 35 9.63 -21.58 38.08
CA GLU A 35 8.73 -20.47 38.36
C GLU A 35 9.40 -19.11 38.08
N GLU A 36 10.64 -18.91 38.54
CA GLU A 36 11.41 -17.69 38.27
C GLU A 36 11.64 -17.47 36.77
N GLU A 37 11.95 -18.52 36.01
CA GLU A 37 12.09 -18.43 34.55
C GLU A 37 10.79 -18.04 33.88
N ARG A 38 9.65 -18.59 34.32
CA ARG A 38 8.33 -18.21 33.78
C ARG A 38 8.00 -16.75 34.09
N ILE A 39 8.29 -16.27 35.29
CA ILE A 39 8.09 -14.87 35.66
C ILE A 39 9.00 -13.96 34.83
N ARG A 40 10.27 -14.32 34.63
CA ARG A 40 11.20 -13.56 33.78
C ARG A 40 10.72 -13.51 32.34
N GLN A 41 10.27 -14.63 31.78
CA GLN A 41 9.72 -14.68 30.42
C GLN A 41 8.46 -13.83 30.28
N GLN A 42 7.58 -13.82 31.28
CA GLN A 42 6.39 -12.95 31.28
C GLN A 42 6.77 -11.48 31.35
N MET A 43 7.66 -11.09 32.24
CA MET A 43 8.12 -9.69 32.34
C MET A 43 8.84 -9.23 31.07
N GLU A 44 9.64 -10.10 30.44
CA GLU A 44 10.30 -9.77 29.18
C GLU A 44 9.32 -9.67 28.01
N ALA A 45 8.32 -10.56 27.95
CA ALA A 45 7.27 -10.48 26.94
C ALA A 45 6.42 -9.21 27.10
N GLU A 46 6.08 -8.84 28.34
CA GLU A 46 5.37 -7.60 28.63
C GLU A 46 6.19 -6.37 28.25
N ARG A 47 7.48 -6.34 28.60
CA ARG A 47 8.38 -5.24 28.22
C ARG A 47 8.49 -5.10 26.71
N ARG A 48 8.65 -6.21 25.97
CA ARG A 48 8.67 -6.19 24.50
C ARG A 48 7.35 -5.70 23.91
N ALA A 49 6.22 -6.09 24.49
CA ALA A 49 4.91 -5.62 24.04
C ALA A 49 4.71 -4.11 24.28
N GLN A 50 5.18 -3.58 25.41
CA GLN A 50 5.16 -2.15 25.70
C GLN A 50 6.08 -1.38 24.75
N GLU A 51 7.32 -1.86 24.52
CA GLU A 51 8.26 -1.25 23.57
C GLU A 51 7.70 -1.22 22.14
N GLU A 52 7.04 -2.29 21.68
CA GLU A 52 6.40 -2.33 20.37
C GLU A 52 5.20 -1.37 20.27
N ALA A 53 4.40 -1.27 21.34
CA ALA A 53 3.28 -0.33 21.39
C ALA A 53 3.76 1.14 21.36
N ASP A 54 4.79 1.47 22.13
CA ASP A 54 5.39 2.81 22.13
C ASP A 54 6.11 3.14 20.82
N ALA A 55 6.75 2.15 20.18
CA ALA A 55 7.32 2.31 18.84
C ALA A 55 6.22 2.59 17.79
N LYS A 56 5.10 1.86 17.84
CA LYS A 56 3.95 2.12 16.96
C LYS A 56 3.32 3.49 17.20
N ARG A 57 3.20 3.92 18.46
CA ARG A 57 2.68 5.26 18.79
C ARG A 57 3.57 6.36 18.22
N ARG A 58 4.89 6.25 18.40
CA ARG A 58 5.86 7.21 17.84
C ARG A 58 5.84 7.24 16.32
N ALA A 59 5.79 6.07 15.67
CA ALA A 59 5.70 5.99 14.22
C ALA A 59 4.40 6.63 13.67
N ALA A 60 3.27 6.45 14.37
CA ALA A 60 2.01 7.08 13.99
C ALA A 60 2.04 8.60 14.17
N GLU A 61 2.62 9.09 15.27
CA GLU A 61 2.77 10.53 15.53
C GLU A 61 3.71 11.20 14.52
N GLU A 62 4.83 10.55 14.17
CA GLU A 62 5.73 11.05 13.13
C GLU A 62 5.06 11.07 11.74
N ALA A 63 4.28 10.03 11.40
CA ALA A 63 3.52 10.00 10.15
C ALA A 63 2.48 11.12 10.09
N GLU A 64 1.76 11.39 11.18
CA GLU A 64 0.81 12.49 11.26
C GLU A 64 1.51 13.85 11.12
N ARG A 65 2.66 14.03 11.78
CA ARG A 65 3.46 15.26 11.65
C ARG A 65 3.91 15.50 10.21
N LEU A 66 4.40 14.47 9.54
CA LEU A 66 4.83 14.55 8.14
C LEU A 66 3.65 14.88 7.22
N GLU A 67 2.48 14.27 7.45
CA GLU A 67 1.28 14.55 6.64
C GLU A 67 0.80 16.00 6.84
N ARG A 68 0.84 16.52 8.08
CA ARG A 68 0.52 17.92 8.36
C ARG A 68 1.50 18.88 7.67
N GLU A 69 2.79 18.58 7.72
CA GLU A 69 3.82 19.39 7.05
C GLU A 69 3.66 19.35 5.53
N GLU A 70 3.39 18.19 4.94
CA GLU A 70 3.15 18.04 3.50
C GLU A 70 1.90 18.81 3.05
N ARG A 71 0.80 18.70 3.80
CA ARG A 71 -0.43 19.47 3.53
C ARG A 71 -0.18 20.97 3.61
N GLU A 72 0.61 21.44 4.59
CA GLU A 72 0.95 22.86 4.69
C GLU A 72 1.85 23.31 3.54
N ARG A 73 2.81 22.48 3.12
CA ARG A 73 3.66 22.77 1.95
C ARG A 73 2.84 22.86 0.67
N LEU A 74 1.95 21.91 0.42
CA LEU A 74 1.05 21.92 -0.73
C LEU A 74 0.14 23.16 -0.71
N ALA A 75 -0.43 23.50 0.45
CA ALA A 75 -1.26 24.70 0.59
C ALA A 75 -0.47 26.00 0.31
N ARG A 76 0.80 26.07 0.71
CA ARG A 76 1.68 27.21 0.38
C ARG A 76 1.99 27.25 -1.12
N GLU A 77 2.28 26.12 -1.74
CA GLU A 77 2.52 26.04 -3.20
C GLU A 77 1.28 26.44 -4.00
N GLU A 78 0.09 25.99 -3.60
CA GLU A 78 -1.17 26.39 -4.23
C GLU A 78 -1.41 27.89 -4.10
N ARG A 79 -1.20 28.48 -2.92
CA ARG A 79 -1.30 29.94 -2.73
C ARG A 79 -0.36 30.70 -3.65
N MET A 80 0.88 30.25 -3.78
CA MET A 80 1.86 30.87 -4.68
C MET A 80 1.45 30.74 -6.15
N ARG A 81 0.87 29.60 -6.55
CA ARG A 81 0.35 29.40 -7.91
C ARG A 81 -0.85 30.30 -8.21
N VAL A 82 -1.80 30.38 -7.27
CA VAL A 82 -2.97 31.26 -7.39
C VAL A 82 -2.54 32.72 -7.45
N GLU A 83 -1.60 33.14 -6.60
CA GLU A 83 -1.08 34.51 -6.63
C GLU A 83 -0.33 34.81 -7.93
N ALA A 84 0.48 33.87 -8.44
CA ALA A 84 1.15 34.02 -9.73
C ALA A 84 0.15 34.10 -10.89
N GLN A 85 -0.90 33.28 -10.89
CA GLN A 85 -1.97 33.35 -11.88
C GLN A 85 -2.73 34.68 -11.81
N ALA A 86 -3.08 35.14 -10.61
CA ALA A 86 -3.73 36.44 -10.41
C ALA A 86 -2.86 37.60 -10.90
N ARG A 87 -1.54 37.57 -10.69
CA ARG A 87 -0.61 38.56 -11.24
C ARG A 87 -0.58 38.54 -12.77
N LEU A 88 -0.53 37.36 -13.39
CA LEU A 88 -0.58 37.23 -14.84
C LEU A 88 -1.92 37.71 -15.43
N GLU A 89 -3.03 37.46 -14.76
CA GLU A 89 -4.35 37.98 -15.16
C GLU A 89 -4.42 39.50 -15.03
N GLN A 90 -3.85 40.08 -13.95
CA GLN A 90 -3.73 41.53 -13.81
C GLN A 90 -2.90 42.14 -14.93
N GLU A 91 -1.76 41.54 -15.30
CA GLU A 91 -0.95 42.00 -16.44
C GLU A 91 -1.69 41.86 -17.78
N ARG A 92 -2.46 40.78 -17.98
CA ARG A 92 -3.29 40.62 -19.17
C ARG A 92 -4.37 41.68 -19.24
N LEU A 93 -5.07 41.95 -18.14
CA LEU A 93 -6.10 43.00 -18.08
C LEU A 93 -5.51 44.39 -18.31
N GLN A 94 -4.32 44.69 -17.77
CA GLN A 94 -3.61 45.94 -18.04
C GLN A 94 -3.27 46.07 -19.53
N LYS A 95 -2.70 45.02 -20.13
CA LYS A 95 -2.40 45.01 -21.57
C LYS A 95 -3.66 45.11 -22.43
N GLU A 96 -4.75 44.46 -22.05
CA GLU A 96 -6.03 44.58 -22.75
C GLU A 96 -6.61 46.00 -22.64
N MET A 97 -6.47 46.67 -21.50
CA MET A 97 -6.86 48.08 -21.35
C MET A 97 -5.98 49.00 -22.21
N GLU A 98 -4.67 48.76 -22.26
CA GLU A 98 -3.75 49.49 -23.13
C GLU A 98 -4.06 49.25 -24.61
N ILE A 99 -4.30 48.00 -25.02
CA ILE A 99 -4.69 47.66 -26.38
C ILE A 99 -6.02 48.29 -26.75
N ARG A 100 -7.04 48.25 -25.87
CA ARG A 100 -8.32 48.93 -26.11
C ARG A 100 -8.17 50.44 -26.18
N ALA A 101 -7.28 51.04 -25.40
CA ALA A 101 -6.96 52.46 -25.49
C ALA A 101 -6.25 52.80 -26.82
N ILE A 102 -5.35 51.93 -27.27
CA ILE A 102 -4.65 52.05 -28.54
C ILE A 102 -5.61 51.82 -29.72
N GLU A 103 -6.49 50.83 -29.66
CA GLU A 103 -7.53 50.54 -30.67
C GLU A 103 -8.57 51.65 -30.74
N ALA A 104 -8.99 52.22 -29.60
CA ALA A 104 -9.81 53.42 -29.57
C ALA A 104 -9.12 54.63 -30.24
N SER A 105 -7.79 54.62 -30.33
CA SER A 105 -7.00 55.68 -30.96
C SER A 105 -6.51 55.37 -32.38
N LYS A 106 -6.71 54.15 -32.91
CA LYS A 106 -6.18 53.74 -34.22
C LYS A 106 -7.27 53.69 -35.28
N LYS A 107 -7.26 54.68 -36.18
CA LYS A 107 -7.91 54.60 -37.50
C LYS A 107 -7.19 53.55 -38.34
N PHE A 108 -7.89 52.50 -38.74
CA PHE A 108 -7.31 51.33 -39.41
C PHE A 108 -7.06 51.55 -40.92
N PRO A 109 -5.82 51.35 -41.42
CA PRO A 109 -5.55 51.18 -42.84
C PRO A 109 -5.12 49.74 -43.14
N THR A 110 -5.81 49.08 -44.08
CA THR A 110 -5.40 47.99 -45.00
C THR A 110 -4.61 46.75 -44.51
N PHE A 111 -3.71 46.80 -43.52
CA PHE A 111 -2.89 45.69 -43.05
C PHE A 111 -3.69 44.58 -42.34
N LEU A 112 -4.77 44.94 -41.65
CA LEU A 112 -5.63 44.00 -40.89
C LEU A 112 -6.28 42.93 -41.77
N VAL A 113 -6.60 43.27 -43.03
CA VAL A 113 -7.27 42.36 -43.97
C VAL A 113 -6.32 41.25 -44.41
N VAL A 114 -5.02 41.55 -44.59
CA VAL A 114 -4.03 40.55 -45.01
C VAL A 114 -3.73 39.59 -43.85
N THR A 115 -3.61 40.10 -42.63
CA THR A 115 -3.36 39.27 -41.44
C THR A 115 -4.53 38.35 -41.09
N SER A 116 -5.78 38.78 -41.28
CA SER A 116 -6.95 37.94 -40.97
C SER A 116 -7.07 36.77 -41.94
N ILE A 117 -6.76 36.98 -43.23
CA ILE A 117 -6.82 35.93 -44.25
C ILE A 117 -5.77 34.84 -43.98
N VAL A 118 -4.54 35.23 -43.62
CA VAL A 118 -3.47 34.27 -43.28
C VAL A 118 -3.84 33.43 -42.05
N LEU A 119 -4.45 34.05 -41.04
CA LEU A 119 -4.83 33.37 -39.81
C LEU A 119 -5.97 32.36 -40.03
N VAL A 120 -6.93 32.68 -40.91
CA VAL A 120 -8.00 31.75 -41.31
C VAL A 120 -7.45 30.55 -42.07
N VAL A 121 -6.49 30.75 -42.98
CA VAL A 121 -5.85 29.65 -43.73
C VAL A 121 -5.07 28.72 -42.80
N LEU A 122 -4.34 29.27 -41.82
CA LEU A 122 -3.63 28.48 -40.83
C LEU A 122 -4.57 27.69 -39.91
N MET A 123 -5.68 28.29 -39.46
CA MET A 123 -6.69 27.57 -38.69
C MET A 123 -7.37 26.46 -39.49
N ALA A 124 -7.68 26.69 -40.76
CA ALA A 124 -8.29 25.68 -41.62
C ALA A 124 -7.32 24.51 -41.89
N GLY A 125 -6.04 24.79 -42.12
CA GLY A 125 -5.00 23.77 -42.29
C GLY A 125 -4.78 22.94 -41.02
N PHE A 126 -4.74 23.59 -39.85
CA PHE A 126 -4.60 22.90 -38.56
C PHE A 126 -5.85 22.07 -38.22
N GLY A 127 -7.04 22.58 -38.49
CA GLY A 127 -8.29 21.85 -38.30
C GLY A 127 -8.38 20.59 -39.16
N TYR A 128 -7.96 20.66 -40.42
CA TYR A 128 -7.91 19.50 -41.32
C TYR A 128 -6.89 18.45 -40.84
N TRP A 129 -5.68 18.88 -40.45
CA TRP A 129 -4.65 17.97 -39.94
C TRP A 129 -5.05 17.32 -38.60
N ALA A 130 -5.70 18.05 -37.70
CA ALA A 130 -6.21 17.51 -36.45
C ALA A 130 -7.36 16.49 -36.67
N TRP A 131 -8.22 16.73 -37.67
CA TRP A 131 -9.30 15.81 -38.01
C TRP A 131 -8.78 14.50 -38.59
N THR A 132 -7.76 14.53 -39.45
CA THR A 132 -7.15 13.31 -40.02
C THR A 132 -6.34 12.50 -39.01
N THR A 133 -5.81 13.15 -37.97
CA THR A 133 -4.97 12.48 -36.95
C THR A 133 -5.78 12.00 -35.73
N GLY A 134 -6.96 12.56 -35.49
CA GLY A 134 -7.83 12.24 -34.36
C GLY A 134 -8.48 10.85 -34.42
N GLU A 135 -8.78 10.35 -35.62
CA GLU A 135 -9.50 9.09 -35.80
C GLU A 135 -8.69 7.87 -35.31
N GLU A 136 -7.36 7.89 -35.49
CA GLU A 136 -6.47 6.83 -34.98
C GLU A 136 -6.20 6.92 -33.47
N ALA A 137 -6.33 8.10 -32.86
CA ALA A 137 -6.12 8.33 -31.44
C ALA A 137 -7.34 7.84 -30.63
N ASP A 138 -8.54 8.09 -31.14
CA ASP A 138 -9.80 7.70 -30.49
C ASP A 138 -9.96 6.17 -30.40
N GLU A 139 -9.54 5.41 -31.41
CA GLU A 139 -9.57 3.95 -31.35
C GLU A 139 -8.61 3.39 -30.30
N LYS A 140 -7.39 3.95 -30.21
CA LYS A 140 -6.38 3.56 -29.20
C LYS A 140 -6.83 3.93 -27.80
N GLU A 141 -7.49 5.07 -27.61
CA GLU A 141 -8.09 5.44 -26.32
C GLU A 141 -9.25 4.54 -25.95
N ARG A 142 -10.13 4.18 -26.89
CA ARG A 142 -11.25 3.26 -26.62
C ARG A 142 -10.75 1.88 -26.23
N GLN A 143 -9.72 1.36 -26.90
CA GLN A 143 -9.11 0.09 -26.54
C GLN A 143 -8.40 0.16 -25.18
N ALA A 144 -7.72 1.26 -24.86
CA ALA A 144 -7.08 1.47 -23.56
C ALA A 144 -8.13 1.57 -22.43
N LYS A 145 -9.19 2.35 -22.63
CA LYS A 145 -10.30 2.49 -21.68
C LYS A 145 -11.05 1.16 -21.50
N ALA A 146 -11.28 0.41 -22.57
CA ALA A 146 -11.90 -0.92 -22.49
C ALA A 146 -11.02 -1.93 -21.74
N ALA A 147 -9.70 -1.90 -21.93
CA ALA A 147 -8.76 -2.74 -21.19
C ALA A 147 -8.71 -2.38 -19.70
N LEU A 148 -8.74 -1.09 -19.35
CA LEU A 148 -8.81 -0.60 -17.97
C LEU A 148 -10.13 -1.00 -17.30
N ALA A 149 -11.26 -0.80 -17.97
CA ALA A 149 -12.57 -1.19 -17.45
C ALA A 149 -12.70 -2.72 -17.25
N ALA A 150 -12.11 -3.52 -18.14
CA ALA A 150 -12.06 -4.98 -17.99
C ALA A 150 -11.17 -5.39 -16.80
N TYR A 151 -10.11 -4.64 -16.52
CA TYR A 151 -9.26 -4.88 -15.36
C TYR A 151 -9.93 -4.49 -14.04
N GLU A 152 -10.55 -3.31 -13.98
CA GLU A 152 -11.33 -2.88 -12.81
C GLU A 152 -12.42 -3.88 -12.45
N LYS A 153 -13.12 -4.44 -13.45
CA LYS A 153 -14.10 -5.52 -13.24
C LYS A 153 -13.46 -6.76 -12.63
N LYS A 154 -12.26 -7.16 -13.05
CA LYS A 154 -11.54 -8.32 -12.48
C LYS A 154 -11.07 -8.05 -11.06
N VAL A 155 -10.61 -6.84 -10.75
CA VAL A 155 -10.19 -6.47 -9.40
C VAL A 155 -11.39 -6.40 -8.46
N THR A 156 -12.49 -5.78 -8.89
CA THR A 156 -13.69 -5.64 -8.07
C THR A 156 -14.40 -6.98 -7.83
N THR A 157 -14.46 -7.86 -8.83
CA THR A 157 -14.99 -9.22 -8.64
C THR A 157 -14.11 -10.05 -7.70
N ALA A 158 -12.79 -10.05 -7.92
CA ALA A 158 -11.85 -10.74 -7.02
C ALA A 158 -11.88 -10.17 -5.59
N GLN A 159 -12.11 -8.86 -5.43
CA GLN A 159 -12.25 -8.23 -4.12
C GLN A 159 -13.54 -8.68 -3.42
N LYS A 160 -14.68 -8.69 -4.13
CA LYS A 160 -15.95 -9.20 -3.59
C LYS A 160 -15.85 -10.65 -3.14
N GLU A 161 -15.18 -11.50 -3.91
CA GLU A 161 -14.97 -12.91 -3.53
C GLU A 161 -14.09 -13.09 -2.29
N ILE A 162 -13.21 -12.13 -1.98
CA ILE A 162 -12.42 -12.10 -0.76
C ILE A 162 -13.26 -11.62 0.40
N ASP A 163 -14.06 -10.57 0.20
CA ASP A 163 -14.93 -10.00 1.24
C ASP A 163 -16.03 -11.00 1.65
N GLU A 164 -16.61 -11.72 0.71
CA GLU A 164 -17.55 -12.82 0.98
C GLU A 164 -16.87 -13.96 1.75
N ALA A 165 -15.64 -14.34 1.39
CA ALA A 165 -14.89 -15.37 2.10
C ALA A 165 -14.51 -14.95 3.54
N ILE A 166 -14.27 -13.66 3.77
CA ILE A 166 -14.06 -13.11 5.12
C ILE A 166 -15.36 -13.19 5.92
N ALA A 167 -16.48 -12.77 5.33
CA ALA A 167 -17.79 -12.83 6.00
C ALA A 167 -18.20 -14.26 6.36
N GLU A 168 -17.93 -15.24 5.50
CA GLU A 168 -18.13 -16.66 5.82
C GLU A 168 -17.22 -17.15 6.95
N LYS A 169 -15.95 -16.72 6.96
CA LYS A 169 -15.02 -17.04 8.05
C LYS A 169 -15.52 -16.48 9.38
N ASP A 170 -16.00 -15.24 9.39
CA ASP A 170 -16.51 -14.59 10.61
C ASP A 170 -17.78 -15.28 11.12
N LYS A 171 -18.66 -15.72 10.23
CA LYS A 171 -19.82 -16.55 10.58
C LYS A 171 -19.40 -17.89 11.19
N ALA A 172 -18.43 -18.57 10.59
CA ALA A 172 -17.90 -19.84 11.11
C ALA A 172 -17.18 -19.66 12.45
N TYR A 173 -16.51 -18.52 12.66
CA TYR A 173 -15.84 -18.19 13.92
C TYR A 173 -16.83 -17.88 15.04
N LYS A 174 -17.91 -17.15 14.75
CA LYS A 174 -19.02 -16.94 15.70
C LYS A 174 -19.70 -18.26 16.05
N ALA A 175 -19.97 -19.11 15.06
CA ALA A 175 -20.52 -20.46 15.31
C ALA A 175 -19.59 -21.32 16.18
N LEU A 176 -18.26 -21.19 16.04
CA LEU A 176 -17.28 -21.85 16.91
C LEU A 176 -17.40 -21.37 18.36
N LEU A 177 -17.49 -20.05 18.58
CA LEU A 177 -17.63 -19.45 19.90
C LEU A 177 -18.93 -19.85 20.60
N ASP A 178 -20.03 -19.95 19.85
CA ASP A 178 -21.35 -20.29 20.38
C ASP A 178 -21.52 -21.80 20.63
N SER A 179 -20.73 -22.65 19.96
CA SER A 179 -20.80 -24.10 20.13
C SER A 179 -20.30 -24.54 21.52
N LYS A 180 -21.11 -25.30 22.26
CA LYS A 180 -20.74 -25.86 23.57
C LYS A 180 -20.16 -27.29 23.48
N ASN A 181 -20.40 -27.99 22.38
CA ASN A 181 -19.97 -29.37 22.17
C ASN A 181 -18.53 -29.46 21.64
N LEU A 182 -17.74 -30.40 22.18
CA LEU A 182 -16.34 -30.59 21.80
C LEU A 182 -16.16 -31.10 20.35
N GLU A 183 -17.06 -31.97 19.87
CA GLU A 183 -17.00 -32.50 18.50
C GLU A 183 -17.35 -31.44 17.44
N ASP A 184 -18.30 -30.57 17.74
CA ASP A 184 -18.68 -29.47 16.84
C ASP A 184 -17.56 -28.43 16.75
N LYS A 185 -16.85 -28.17 17.86
CA LYS A 185 -15.66 -27.33 17.87
C LYS A 185 -14.56 -27.86 16.96
N ALA A 186 -14.28 -29.17 17.00
CA ALA A 186 -13.26 -29.78 16.15
C ALA A 186 -13.61 -29.68 14.65
N LYS A 187 -14.88 -29.91 14.28
CA LYS A 187 -15.36 -29.77 12.90
C LYS A 187 -15.31 -28.31 12.42
N LEU A 188 -15.72 -27.37 13.26
CA LEU A 188 -15.68 -25.93 12.96
C LEU A 188 -14.25 -25.40 12.86
N GLN A 189 -13.31 -25.89 13.67
CA GLN A 189 -11.89 -25.57 13.53
C GLN A 189 -11.30 -26.08 12.22
N ALA A 190 -11.67 -27.29 11.79
CA ALA A 190 -11.23 -27.82 10.49
C ALA A 190 -11.78 -27.00 9.31
N ILE A 191 -13.04 -26.57 9.38
CA ILE A 191 -13.66 -25.67 8.40
C ILE A 191 -12.95 -24.31 8.37
N LEU A 192 -12.64 -23.73 9.53
CA LEU A 192 -11.91 -22.47 9.63
C LEU A 192 -10.50 -22.59 9.02
N ALA A 193 -9.79 -23.68 9.30
CA ALA A 193 -8.47 -23.93 8.74
C ALA A 193 -8.50 -24.09 7.20
N GLN A 194 -9.56 -24.68 6.65
CA GLN A 194 -9.75 -24.74 5.19
C GLN A 194 -10.04 -23.34 4.61
N LYS A 195 -10.98 -22.60 5.21
CA LYS A 195 -11.32 -21.24 4.77
C LYS A 195 -10.13 -20.28 4.85
N GLU A 196 -9.24 -20.44 5.82
CA GLU A 196 -7.99 -19.67 5.91
C GLU A 196 -7.00 -19.99 4.79
N LYS A 197 -6.89 -21.26 4.39
CA LYS A 197 -6.07 -21.66 3.23
C LYS A 197 -6.63 -21.08 1.95
N ASP A 198 -7.95 -21.14 1.76
CA ASP A 198 -8.64 -20.59 0.58
C ASP A 198 -8.49 -19.07 0.50
N LEU A 199 -8.65 -18.37 1.63
CA LEU A 199 -8.48 -16.93 1.71
C LEU A 199 -7.04 -16.52 1.42
N LYS A 200 -6.05 -17.28 1.94
CA LYS A 200 -4.63 -17.06 1.62
C LYS A 200 -4.33 -17.33 0.14
N ALA A 201 -4.95 -18.34 -0.47
CA ALA A 201 -4.82 -18.62 -1.89
C ALA A 201 -5.42 -17.51 -2.76
N LYS A 202 -6.64 -17.04 -2.44
CA LYS A 202 -7.29 -15.91 -3.13
C LYS A 202 -6.49 -14.61 -3.01
N ARG A 203 -5.96 -14.29 -1.81
CA ARG A 203 -5.09 -13.12 -1.60
C ARG A 203 -3.80 -13.19 -2.43
N LYS A 204 -3.16 -14.37 -2.50
CA LYS A 204 -1.98 -14.58 -3.35
C LYS A 204 -2.32 -14.44 -4.84
N ALA A 205 -3.45 -15.00 -5.29
CA ALA A 205 -3.90 -14.85 -6.67
C ALA A 205 -4.14 -13.38 -7.05
N LEU A 206 -4.74 -12.59 -6.16
CA LEU A 206 -4.93 -11.15 -6.37
C LEU A 206 -3.59 -10.39 -6.43
N GLN A 207 -2.64 -10.72 -5.56
CA GLN A 207 -1.29 -10.13 -5.58
C GLN A 207 -0.54 -10.45 -6.86
N GLU A 208 -0.62 -11.70 -7.34
CA GLU A 208 0.01 -12.10 -8.60
C GLU A 208 -0.63 -11.43 -9.82
N LEU A 209 -1.95 -11.23 -9.82
CA LEU A 209 -2.63 -10.43 -10.84
C LEU A 209 -2.11 -8.98 -10.86
N ARG A 210 -2.01 -8.33 -9.69
CA ARG A 210 -1.47 -6.97 -9.58
C ARG A 210 0.00 -6.87 -10.02
N LYS A 211 0.84 -7.86 -9.67
CA LYS A 211 2.24 -7.90 -10.11
C LYS A 211 2.37 -8.07 -11.62
N ARG A 212 1.57 -8.95 -12.23
CA ARG A 212 1.56 -9.15 -13.69
C ARG A 212 1.15 -7.88 -14.43
N GLU A 213 0.22 -7.13 -13.89
CA GLU A 213 -0.18 -5.83 -14.43
C GLU A 213 0.93 -4.79 -14.30
N ALA A 214 1.54 -4.67 -13.12
CA ALA A 214 2.67 -3.77 -12.89
C ALA A 214 3.88 -4.10 -13.80
N GLN A 215 4.15 -5.38 -14.04
CA GLN A 215 5.19 -5.83 -14.98
C GLN A 215 4.84 -5.51 -16.44
N LYS A 216 3.57 -5.64 -16.85
CA LYS A 216 3.14 -5.22 -18.20
C LYS A 216 3.27 -3.73 -18.38
N GLU A 217 2.95 -2.94 -17.36
CA GLU A 217 3.07 -1.49 -17.40
C GLU A 217 4.54 -1.05 -17.44
N SER A 218 5.41 -1.65 -16.62
CA SER A 218 6.84 -1.36 -16.64
C SER A 218 7.48 -1.77 -17.97
N ALA A 219 7.11 -2.92 -18.54
CA ALA A 219 7.56 -3.35 -19.86
C ALA A 219 7.06 -2.42 -20.99
N ARG A 220 5.83 -1.88 -20.88
CA ARG A 220 5.32 -0.84 -21.80
C ARG A 220 6.12 0.45 -21.69
N ARG A 221 6.39 0.93 -20.47
CA ARG A 221 7.21 2.13 -20.22
C ARG A 221 8.64 1.95 -20.73
N GLU A 222 9.25 0.78 -20.54
CA GLU A 222 10.60 0.50 -21.03
C GLU A 222 10.67 0.42 -22.56
N ARG A 223 9.66 -0.19 -23.21
CA ARG A 223 9.53 -0.17 -24.68
C ARG A 223 9.35 1.24 -25.22
N ALA A 224 8.52 2.07 -24.57
CA ALA A 224 8.35 3.47 -24.95
C ALA A 224 9.66 4.27 -24.85
N LYS A 225 10.48 4.00 -23.82
CA LYS A 225 11.82 4.60 -23.69
C LYS A 225 12.76 4.12 -24.81
N ARG A 226 12.78 2.83 -25.14
CA ARG A 226 13.66 2.28 -26.18
C ARG A 226 13.30 2.74 -27.60
N VAL A 227 12.03 3.00 -27.89
CA VAL A 227 11.58 3.55 -29.18
C VAL A 227 12.09 4.98 -29.37
N ASN A 228 12.29 5.75 -28.29
CA ASN A 228 12.88 7.09 -28.34
C ASN A 228 14.41 7.13 -28.51
N VAL A 229 15.11 5.99 -28.61
CA VAL A 229 16.59 5.93 -28.66
C VAL A 229 17.11 5.44 -30.03
N LYS A 230 16.26 5.27 -31.04
CA LYS A 230 16.68 4.98 -32.42
C LYS A 230 16.53 6.21 -33.32
N CYS A 231 17.28 7.26 -33.04
CA CYS A 231 17.64 8.26 -34.06
C CYS A 231 19.13 8.08 -34.34
N ASP A 232 19.48 7.84 -35.60
CA ASP A 232 20.87 7.82 -36.06
C ASP A 232 21.40 9.27 -36.02
N PRO A 233 22.61 9.55 -35.51
CA PRO A 233 23.15 10.92 -35.39
C PRO A 233 23.31 11.67 -36.74
N SER A 234 23.16 10.96 -37.86
CA SER A 234 23.31 11.48 -39.21
C SER A 234 22.01 11.64 -40.00
N ASP A 235 20.83 11.44 -39.38
CA ASP A 235 19.54 11.59 -40.05
C ASP A 235 18.87 12.95 -39.75
N PRO A 236 18.83 13.89 -40.72
CA PRO A 236 18.32 15.26 -40.52
C PRO A 236 16.79 15.35 -40.40
N LEU A 237 16.07 14.23 -40.49
CA LEU A 237 14.61 14.18 -40.36
C LEU A 237 14.13 13.69 -38.98
N CYS A 238 15.03 13.31 -38.08
CA CYS A 238 14.67 13.02 -36.69
C CYS A 238 14.49 14.34 -35.91
N GLY A 239 13.24 14.79 -35.74
CA GLY A 239 12.91 15.91 -34.83
C GLY A 239 12.03 17.02 -35.40
N LEU A 240 11.35 16.81 -36.53
CA LEU A 240 10.23 17.65 -36.97
C LEU A 240 8.89 17.06 -36.53
#